data_AF-A0A7J3JD49-F1
#
_entry.id   AF-A0A7J3JD49-F1
#
_cell.length_a   1.000
_cell.length_b   1.000
_cell.length_c   1.000
_cell.angle_alpha   90.00
_cell.angle_beta   90.00
_cell.angle_gamma   90.00
#
_symmetry.space_group_name_H-M   'P 1'
#
loop_
_entity.id
_entity.type
_entity.pdbx_description
1 polymer ?
#
loop_
_entity_poly.entity_id
_entity_poly.type
_entity_poly.pdbx_seq_one_letter_code
_entity_poly.pdbx_strand_id
1 'polypeptide(L)'
;MRQKKSTLGEHLALLSVKYSVYPNEVFQALVVAKQTEKTASCGNLTVEYRGKMKGETIFLITKDNDVVAQFRVEEAFLHRKDNPFESWMSTDKIKKKIAKQNTDSVYTHIKDLRAGMKRVNLKAHVQEIPKPAQVHTQFGNTVMVVNAIVGDETGKIKLCLWEGQIGQINVGDNIELKNGQVCIFRGEKQLRLGKNGLLTVLESAQEIKPIATVR
;
A
#
# COMPACT_ATOMS: atom_id res chain seq x y z
N MET A 1 9.89 23.88 -12.79
CA MET A 1 9.89 22.80 -13.81
C MET A 1 8.46 22.51 -14.23
N ARG A 2 8.11 22.75 -15.49
CA ARG A 2 6.77 22.50 -16.04
C ARG A 2 6.57 20.98 -16.11
N GLN A 3 5.62 20.42 -15.35
CA GLN A 3 5.37 18.97 -15.41
C GLN A 3 4.89 18.61 -16.82
N LYS A 4 5.69 17.82 -17.54
CA LYS A 4 5.31 17.26 -18.85
C LYS A 4 4.05 16.42 -18.62
N LYS A 5 2.96 16.67 -19.36
CA LYS A 5 1.74 15.85 -19.29
C LYS A 5 2.11 14.39 -19.51
N SER A 6 1.65 13.50 -18.64
CA SER A 6 1.90 12.06 -18.75
C SER A 6 1.32 11.52 -20.06
N THR A 7 2.10 10.71 -20.77
CA THR A 7 1.65 10.06 -22.01
C THR A 7 0.62 8.98 -21.69
N LEU A 8 -0.19 8.56 -22.67
CA LEU A 8 -1.08 7.41 -22.51
C LEU A 8 -0.33 6.17 -21.99
N GLY A 9 0.86 5.93 -22.54
CA GLY A 9 1.75 4.85 -22.12
C GLY A 9 2.18 4.90 -20.65
N GLU A 10 2.52 6.08 -20.12
CA GLU A 10 2.79 6.26 -18.69
C GLU A 10 1.56 5.91 -17.83
N HIS A 11 0.36 6.29 -18.25
CA HIS A 11 -0.87 5.98 -17.51
C HIS A 11 -1.17 4.48 -17.52
N LEU A 12 -1.04 3.82 -18.68
CA LEU A 12 -1.22 2.38 -18.79
C LEU A 12 -0.23 1.60 -17.94
N ALA A 13 1.04 2.01 -17.94
CA ALA A 13 2.06 1.37 -17.10
C ALA A 13 1.86 1.66 -15.59
N LEU A 14 1.36 2.83 -15.21
CA LEU A 14 0.96 3.12 -13.82
C LEU A 14 -0.25 2.28 -13.37
N LEU A 15 -1.20 2.02 -14.27
CA LEU A 15 -2.36 1.17 -14.04
C LEU A 15 -1.93 -0.29 -13.87
N SER A 16 -1.02 -0.76 -14.74
CA SER A 16 -0.39 -2.09 -14.69
C SER A 16 0.24 -2.36 -13.33
N VAL A 17 1.09 -1.43 -12.84
CA VAL A 17 1.71 -1.54 -11.51
C VAL A 17 0.67 -1.50 -10.39
N LYS A 18 -0.33 -0.61 -10.47
CA LYS A 18 -1.33 -0.44 -9.40
C LYS A 18 -2.17 -1.70 -9.16
N TYR A 19 -2.53 -2.41 -10.23
CA TYR A 19 -3.42 -3.58 -10.15
C TYR A 19 -2.69 -4.92 -10.37
N SER A 20 -1.36 -4.89 -10.46
CA SER A 20 -0.52 -6.07 -10.66
C SER A 20 -0.87 -6.86 -11.92
N VAL A 21 -1.12 -6.14 -13.02
CA VAL A 21 -1.39 -6.70 -14.35
C VAL A 21 -0.23 -6.33 -15.27
N TYR A 22 0.20 -7.25 -16.14
CA TYR A 22 1.28 -6.94 -17.07
C TYR A 22 0.85 -5.92 -18.13
N PRO A 23 1.66 -4.91 -18.45
CA PRO A 23 1.26 -3.88 -19.44
C PRO A 23 0.91 -4.45 -20.82
N ASN A 24 1.59 -5.52 -21.25
CA ASN A 24 1.25 -6.22 -22.48
C ASN A 24 -0.16 -6.82 -22.44
N GLU A 25 -0.60 -7.36 -21.31
CA GLU A 25 -1.97 -7.89 -21.18
C GLU A 25 -3.01 -6.78 -21.26
N VAL A 26 -2.74 -5.63 -20.61
CA VAL A 26 -3.61 -4.46 -20.71
C VAL A 26 -3.72 -3.98 -22.17
N PHE A 27 -2.60 -3.97 -22.90
CA PHE A 27 -2.59 -3.61 -24.32
C PHE A 27 -3.37 -4.56 -25.20
N GLN A 28 -3.13 -5.87 -25.03
CA GLN A 28 -3.84 -6.89 -25.80
C GLN A 28 -5.34 -6.81 -25.52
N ALA A 29 -5.76 -6.57 -24.27
CA ALA A 29 -7.16 -6.36 -23.94
C ALA A 29 -7.75 -5.12 -24.64
N LEU A 30 -7.01 -4.01 -24.77
CA LEU A 30 -7.46 -2.85 -25.57
C LEU A 30 -7.67 -3.22 -27.04
N VAL A 31 -6.74 -3.97 -27.63
CA VAL A 31 -6.82 -4.42 -29.03
C VAL A 31 -8.01 -5.37 -29.23
N VAL A 32 -8.17 -6.37 -28.36
CA VAL A 32 -9.26 -7.35 -28.39
C VAL A 32 -10.61 -6.69 -28.18
N ALA A 33 -10.75 -5.83 -27.17
CA ALA A 33 -11.99 -5.09 -26.90
C ALA A 33 -12.40 -4.24 -28.11
N LYS A 34 -11.43 -3.65 -28.80
CA LYS A 34 -11.68 -2.89 -30.03
C LYS A 34 -12.12 -3.76 -31.20
N GLN A 35 -11.45 -4.89 -31.43
CA GLN A 35 -11.78 -5.82 -32.53
C GLN A 35 -13.14 -6.49 -32.34
N THR A 36 -13.51 -6.76 -31.09
CA THR A 36 -14.78 -7.40 -30.73
C THR A 36 -15.90 -6.40 -30.46
N GLU A 37 -15.58 -5.10 -30.40
CA GLU A 37 -16.46 -4.01 -29.95
C GLU A 37 -17.18 -4.30 -28.62
N LYS A 38 -16.51 -5.03 -27.73
CA LYS A 38 -17.05 -5.56 -26.47
C LYS A 38 -16.05 -5.39 -25.32
N THR A 39 -16.23 -6.15 -24.25
CA THR A 39 -15.31 -6.25 -23.12
C THR A 39 -14.24 -7.31 -23.35
N ALA A 40 -13.05 -7.07 -22.83
CA ALA A 40 -11.94 -8.02 -22.75
C ALA A 40 -11.33 -7.99 -21.35
N SER A 41 -10.95 -9.15 -20.82
CA SER A 41 -10.32 -9.27 -19.50
C SER A 41 -8.79 -9.20 -19.58
N CYS A 42 -8.15 -8.54 -18.62
CA CYS A 42 -6.71 -8.60 -18.39
C CYS A 42 -6.41 -8.71 -16.89
N GLY A 43 -6.04 -9.92 -16.43
CA GLY A 43 -5.87 -10.21 -15.02
C GLY A 43 -7.17 -9.96 -14.22
N ASN A 44 -7.11 -9.06 -13.25
CA ASN A 44 -8.25 -8.64 -12.41
C ASN A 44 -8.99 -7.41 -12.96
N LEU A 45 -8.70 -6.99 -14.19
CA LEU A 45 -9.33 -5.84 -14.83
C LEU A 45 -10.16 -6.27 -16.03
N THR A 46 -11.18 -5.46 -16.32
CA THR A 46 -11.98 -5.57 -17.54
C THR A 46 -11.85 -4.28 -18.33
N VAL A 47 -11.59 -4.42 -19.63
CA VAL A 47 -11.48 -3.32 -20.58
C VAL A 47 -12.69 -3.36 -21.50
N GLU A 48 -13.49 -2.31 -21.50
CA GLU A 48 -14.71 -2.17 -22.30
C GLU A 48 -14.49 -1.15 -23.42
N TYR A 49 -14.81 -1.52 -24.65
CA TYR A 49 -14.92 -0.57 -25.76
C TYR A 49 -16.17 0.31 -25.62
N ARG A 50 -16.01 1.63 -25.69
CA ARG A 50 -17.10 2.62 -25.52
C ARG A 50 -17.43 3.41 -26.78
N GLY A 51 -16.83 3.08 -27.92
CA GLY A 51 -17.03 3.78 -29.19
C GLY A 51 -15.80 4.55 -29.66
N LYS A 52 -16.02 5.33 -30.72
CA LYS A 52 -14.98 6.14 -31.39
C LYS A 52 -15.42 7.60 -31.46
N MET A 53 -14.51 8.51 -31.13
CA MET A 53 -14.73 9.96 -31.25
C MET A 53 -13.50 10.63 -31.84
N LYS A 54 -13.68 11.45 -32.89
CA LYS A 54 -12.61 12.24 -33.54
C LYS A 54 -11.35 11.44 -33.92
N GLY A 55 -11.52 10.17 -34.32
CA GLY A 55 -10.41 9.29 -34.69
C GLY A 55 -9.76 8.53 -33.53
N GLU A 56 -10.16 8.79 -32.29
CA GLU A 56 -9.70 8.08 -31.09
C GLU A 56 -10.74 7.06 -30.64
N THR A 57 -10.28 5.91 -30.15
CA THR A 57 -11.14 4.91 -29.50
C THR A 57 -11.22 5.18 -28.01
N ILE A 58 -12.43 5.08 -27.45
CA ILE A 58 -12.67 5.27 -26.02
C ILE A 58 -12.75 3.90 -25.36
N PHE A 59 -11.98 3.72 -24.29
CA PHE A 59 -12.02 2.52 -23.46
C PHE A 59 -12.33 2.87 -22.01
N LEU A 60 -13.14 2.06 -21.36
CA LEU A 60 -13.37 2.09 -19.93
C LEU A 60 -12.68 0.88 -19.30
N ILE A 61 -11.93 1.09 -18.23
CA ILE A 61 -11.31 0.00 -17.47
C ILE A 61 -11.97 -0.07 -16.11
N THR A 62 -12.47 -1.26 -15.75
CA THR A 62 -13.07 -1.54 -14.45
C THR A 62 -12.26 -2.60 -13.71
N LYS A 63 -12.32 -2.55 -12.38
CA LYS A 63 -11.92 -3.64 -11.49
C LYS A 63 -13.17 -4.06 -10.73
N ASP A 64 -13.56 -5.31 -10.86
CA ASP A 64 -14.85 -5.79 -10.34
C ASP A 64 -15.98 -4.90 -10.91
N ASN A 65 -16.65 -4.08 -10.06
CA ASN A 65 -17.67 -3.11 -10.50
C ASN A 65 -17.20 -1.65 -10.49
N ASP A 66 -15.97 -1.37 -10.06
CA ASP A 66 -15.46 0.00 -9.92
C ASP A 66 -14.76 0.47 -11.20
N VAL A 67 -15.13 1.66 -11.69
CA VAL A 67 -14.42 2.32 -12.79
C VAL A 67 -13.06 2.81 -12.30
N VAL A 68 -12.00 2.22 -12.83
CA VAL A 68 -10.62 2.55 -12.41
C VAL A 68 -9.91 3.50 -13.37
N ALA A 69 -10.31 3.53 -14.65
CA ALA A 69 -9.78 4.45 -15.63
C ALA A 69 -10.69 4.57 -16.86
N GLN A 70 -10.56 5.69 -17.59
CA GLN A 70 -11.11 5.84 -18.93
C GLN A 70 -10.04 6.47 -19.83
N PHE A 71 -9.80 5.87 -20.99
CA PHE A 71 -8.76 6.32 -21.91
C PHE A 71 -9.32 6.61 -23.30
N ARG A 72 -8.76 7.64 -23.94
CA ARG A 72 -8.85 7.84 -25.38
C ARG A 72 -7.54 7.40 -25.99
N VAL A 73 -7.61 6.52 -26.98
CA VAL A 73 -6.45 5.87 -27.58
C VAL A 73 -6.52 6.05 -29.08
N GLU A 74 -5.46 6.63 -29.64
CA GLU A 74 -5.33 6.81 -31.09
C GLU A 74 -5.27 5.46 -31.80
N GLU A 75 -5.84 5.40 -33.00
CA GLU A 75 -5.85 4.20 -33.84
C GLU A 75 -4.43 3.67 -34.12
N ALA A 76 -3.48 4.58 -34.36
CA ALA A 76 -2.09 4.25 -34.61
C ALA A 76 -1.41 3.55 -33.41
N PHE A 77 -1.86 3.83 -32.18
CA PHE A 77 -1.34 3.19 -30.98
C PHE A 77 -1.75 1.72 -30.89
N LEU A 78 -3.00 1.39 -31.24
CA LEU A 78 -3.53 0.03 -31.17
C LEU A 78 -2.92 -0.91 -32.21
N HIS A 79 -2.41 -0.36 -33.32
CA HIS A 79 -1.77 -1.13 -34.40
C HIS A 79 -0.26 -1.29 -34.23
N ARG A 80 0.31 -0.77 -33.15
CA ARG A 80 1.74 -0.92 -32.88
C ARG A 80 2.12 -2.38 -32.68
N LYS A 81 3.24 -2.77 -33.30
CA LYS A 81 3.85 -4.11 -33.19
C LYS A 81 5.13 -4.11 -32.34
N ASP A 82 5.70 -2.93 -32.06
CA ASP A 82 6.77 -2.75 -31.09
C ASP A 82 6.28 -3.04 -29.68
N ASN A 83 7.14 -3.52 -28.78
CA ASN A 83 6.82 -3.62 -27.34
C ASN A 83 6.80 -2.20 -26.76
N PRO A 84 5.63 -1.55 -26.63
CA PRO A 84 5.58 -0.13 -26.37
C PRO A 84 5.91 0.20 -24.91
N PHE A 85 5.95 -0.81 -24.03
CA PHE A 85 6.00 -0.64 -22.58
C PHE A 85 7.40 -0.62 -21.97
N GLU A 86 8.42 -1.11 -22.66
CA GLU A 86 9.79 -1.17 -22.11
C GLU A 86 10.28 0.23 -21.69
N SER A 87 10.10 1.21 -22.59
CA SER A 87 10.47 2.60 -22.31
C SER A 87 9.68 3.20 -21.15
N TRP A 88 8.38 2.89 -21.03
CA TRP A 88 7.52 3.47 -19.99
C TRP A 88 7.72 2.83 -18.63
N MET A 89 7.89 1.51 -18.56
CA MET A 89 8.20 0.81 -17.31
C MET A 89 9.51 1.28 -16.67
N SER A 90 10.45 1.75 -17.49
CA SER A 90 11.74 2.26 -17.03
C SER A 90 11.72 3.72 -16.51
N THR A 91 10.59 4.42 -16.60
CA THR A 91 10.47 5.81 -16.12
C THR A 91 10.61 5.93 -14.60
N ASP A 92 11.18 7.03 -14.12
CA ASP A 92 11.39 7.26 -12.68
C ASP A 92 10.10 7.19 -11.86
N LYS A 93 8.97 7.62 -12.43
CA LYS A 93 7.66 7.56 -11.77
C LYS A 93 7.24 6.12 -11.51
N ILE A 94 7.44 5.24 -12.49
CA ILE A 94 7.04 3.83 -12.41
C ILE A 94 8.01 3.06 -11.51
N LYS A 95 9.33 3.27 -11.66
CA LYS A 95 10.34 2.75 -10.73
C LYS A 95 10.05 3.12 -9.28
N LYS A 96 9.73 4.39 -8.99
CA LYS A 96 9.35 4.84 -7.63
C LYS A 96 8.09 4.16 -7.12
N LYS A 97 7.10 3.91 -7.99
CA LYS A 97 5.84 3.27 -7.59
C LYS A 97 6.01 1.78 -7.32
N ILE A 98 6.80 1.08 -8.13
CA ILE A 98 7.21 -0.31 -7.90
C ILE A 98 8.00 -0.41 -6.59
N ALA A 99 9.00 0.44 -6.38
CA ALA A 99 9.78 0.47 -5.14
C ALA A 99 8.89 0.74 -3.91
N LYS A 100 7.90 1.63 -4.03
CA LYS A 100 6.94 1.90 -2.96
C LYS A 100 6.07 0.68 -2.65
N GLN A 101 5.48 0.03 -3.66
CA GLN A 101 4.68 -1.19 -3.46
C GLN A 101 5.50 -2.33 -2.85
N ASN A 102 6.74 -2.53 -3.29
CA ASN A 102 7.63 -3.52 -2.68
C ASN A 102 7.98 -3.16 -1.23
N THR A 103 8.10 -1.87 -0.90
CA THR A 103 8.32 -1.48 0.50
C THR A 103 7.10 -1.85 1.36
N ASP A 104 5.89 -1.63 0.84
CA ASP A 104 4.63 -1.92 1.56
C ASP A 104 4.42 -3.42 1.87
N SER A 105 5.10 -4.34 1.15
CA SER A 105 5.01 -5.79 1.35
C SER A 105 6.17 -6.40 2.14
N VAL A 106 7.28 -5.67 2.35
CA VAL A 106 8.45 -6.17 3.09
C VAL A 106 8.34 -5.80 4.56
N TYR A 107 8.29 -6.82 5.42
CA TYR A 107 8.33 -6.66 6.88
C TYR A 107 9.77 -6.79 7.39
N THR A 108 10.17 -5.88 8.29
CA THR A 108 11.47 -5.87 8.95
C THR A 108 11.34 -6.40 10.36
N HIS A 109 12.25 -7.29 10.76
CA HIS A 109 12.35 -7.75 12.15
C HIS A 109 12.89 -6.66 13.09
N ILE A 110 12.50 -6.72 14.35
CA ILE A 110 12.87 -5.70 15.35
C ILE A 110 14.39 -5.60 15.53
N LYS A 111 15.13 -6.71 15.49
CA LYS A 111 16.60 -6.70 15.60
C LYS A 111 17.29 -5.85 14.53
N ASP A 112 16.68 -5.75 13.34
CA ASP A 112 17.28 -5.09 12.17
C ASP A 112 16.95 -3.58 12.12
N LEU A 113 16.11 -3.11 13.05
CA LEU A 113 15.73 -1.70 13.14
C LEU A 113 16.90 -0.84 13.56
N ARG A 114 17.24 0.15 12.73
CA ARG A 114 18.26 1.18 13.00
C ARG A 114 17.63 2.55 13.16
N ALA A 115 18.24 3.37 14.00
CA ALA A 115 17.83 4.75 14.21
C ALA A 115 17.80 5.51 12.88
N GLY A 116 16.74 6.30 12.65
CA GLY A 116 16.57 7.09 11.44
C GLY A 116 15.88 6.34 10.29
N MET A 117 15.64 5.02 10.42
CA MET A 117 14.83 4.28 9.43
C MET A 117 13.40 4.84 9.38
N LYS A 118 12.89 4.98 8.15
CA LYS A 118 11.55 5.45 7.83
C LYS A 118 10.88 4.44 6.91
N ARG A 119 9.55 4.44 6.87
CA ARG A 119 8.74 3.49 6.07
C ARG A 119 8.99 2.03 6.44
N VAL A 120 9.17 1.79 7.74
CA VAL A 120 9.34 0.44 8.27
C VAL A 120 7.98 -0.21 8.42
N ASN A 121 7.83 -1.42 7.89
CA ASN A 121 6.68 -2.26 8.19
C ASN A 121 7.14 -3.40 9.09
N LEU A 122 6.38 -3.74 10.13
CA LEU A 122 6.69 -4.87 10.99
C LEU A 122 5.44 -5.47 11.60
N LYS A 123 5.55 -6.71 12.03
CA LYS A 123 4.56 -7.38 12.87
C LYS A 123 5.17 -7.60 14.24
N ALA A 124 4.40 -7.38 15.29
CA ALA A 124 4.86 -7.57 16.65
C ALA A 124 3.69 -7.95 17.56
N HIS A 125 4.01 -8.59 18.67
CA HIS A 125 3.09 -8.89 19.75
C HIS A 125 3.23 -7.83 20.85
N VAL A 126 2.11 -7.34 21.36
CA VAL A 126 2.06 -6.35 22.44
C VAL A 126 2.29 -7.04 23.79
N GLN A 127 3.42 -6.75 24.43
CA GLN A 127 3.81 -7.41 25.68
C GLN A 127 3.39 -6.61 26.91
N GLU A 128 3.48 -5.29 26.85
CA GLU A 128 3.16 -4.42 27.98
C GLU A 128 2.67 -3.07 27.50
N ILE A 129 1.66 -2.52 28.17
CA ILE A 129 1.21 -1.15 27.98
C ILE A 129 1.22 -0.46 29.35
N PRO A 130 2.25 0.37 29.63
CA PRO A 130 2.30 1.16 30.86
C PRO A 130 1.19 2.21 30.94
N LYS A 131 1.04 2.86 32.10
CA LYS A 131 0.11 3.99 32.24
C LYS A 131 0.51 5.16 31.31
N PRO A 132 -0.45 5.80 30.62
CA PRO A 132 -0.18 7.01 29.85
C PRO A 132 0.44 8.11 30.72
N ALA A 133 1.41 8.82 30.14
CA ALA A 133 2.07 9.96 30.74
C ALA A 133 1.68 11.24 30.00
N GLN A 134 1.56 12.33 30.76
CA GLN A 134 1.23 13.65 30.23
C GLN A 134 2.51 14.36 29.79
N VAL A 135 2.53 14.90 28.57
CA VAL A 135 3.68 15.65 28.02
C VAL A 135 3.26 17.00 27.46
N HIS A 136 4.09 18.01 27.71
CA HIS A 136 3.91 19.33 27.12
C HIS A 136 4.61 19.39 25.76
N THR A 137 3.84 19.72 24.73
CA THR A 137 4.36 19.90 23.38
C THR A 137 5.00 21.28 23.23
N GLN A 138 5.90 21.42 22.25
CA GLN A 138 6.51 22.71 21.90
C GLN A 138 5.49 23.78 21.45
N PHE A 139 4.26 23.38 21.16
CA PHE A 139 3.17 24.25 20.75
C PHE A 139 2.26 24.67 21.92
N GLY A 140 2.68 24.41 23.16
CA GLY A 140 1.93 24.79 24.38
C GLY A 140 0.78 23.83 24.75
N ASN A 141 0.45 22.88 23.89
CA ASN A 141 -0.59 21.89 24.16
C ASN A 141 -0.05 20.78 25.06
N THR A 142 -0.93 20.25 25.90
CA THR A 142 -0.62 19.09 26.74
C THR A 142 -1.33 17.86 26.19
N VAL A 143 -0.56 16.80 25.93
CA VAL A 143 -1.06 15.58 25.28
C VAL A 143 -0.65 14.35 26.07
N MET A 144 -1.42 13.28 25.94
CA MET A 144 -1.07 11.99 26.53
C MET A 144 -0.20 11.16 25.58
N VAL A 145 0.79 10.47 26.14
CA VAL A 145 1.65 9.53 25.41
C VAL A 145 1.85 8.26 26.22
N VAL A 146 1.89 7.10 25.56
CA VAL A 146 2.26 5.83 26.17
C VAL A 146 3.34 5.14 25.34
N ASN A 147 4.32 4.54 26.02
CA ASN A 147 5.36 3.74 25.39
C ASN A 147 5.04 2.26 25.64
N ALA A 148 4.24 1.66 24.75
CA ALA A 148 3.97 0.23 24.79
C ALA A 148 5.25 -0.56 24.45
N ILE A 149 5.43 -1.72 25.08
CA ILE A 149 6.52 -2.65 24.74
C ILE A 149 5.94 -3.68 23.79
N VAL A 150 6.50 -3.72 22.58
CA VAL A 150 6.13 -4.69 21.54
C VAL A 150 7.34 -5.53 21.18
N GLY A 151 7.13 -6.79 20.82
CA GLY A 151 8.21 -7.71 20.48
C GLY A 151 7.84 -8.71 19.42
N ASP A 152 8.85 -9.21 18.73
CA ASP A 152 8.78 -10.33 17.78
C ASP A 152 9.78 -11.41 18.24
N GLU A 153 9.95 -12.45 17.45
CA GLU A 153 10.92 -13.53 17.71
C GLU A 153 12.39 -13.04 17.77
N THR A 154 12.67 -11.82 17.31
CA THR A 154 14.03 -11.28 17.21
C THR A 154 14.39 -10.27 18.28
N GLY A 155 13.39 -9.65 18.94
CA GLY A 155 13.65 -8.66 19.98
C GLY A 155 12.43 -7.88 20.44
N LYS A 156 12.68 -6.82 21.20
CA LYS A 156 11.65 -5.95 21.78
C LYS A 156 11.98 -4.48 21.49
N ILE A 157 10.96 -3.66 21.28
CA ILE A 157 11.09 -2.22 21.07
C ILE A 157 9.94 -1.47 21.72
N LYS A 158 10.19 -0.22 22.15
CA LYS A 158 9.15 0.68 22.66
C LYS A 158 8.39 1.29 21.47
N LEU A 159 7.09 1.04 21.38
CA LEU A 159 6.16 1.69 20.47
C LEU A 159 5.51 2.90 21.17
N CYS A 160 5.79 4.09 20.67
CA CYS A 160 5.24 5.33 21.19
C CYS A 160 3.88 5.62 20.53
N LEU A 161 2.83 5.57 21.34
CA LEU A 161 1.45 5.87 20.97
C LEU A 161 1.07 7.24 21.53
N TRP A 162 0.57 8.10 20.65
CA TRP A 162 0.04 9.41 21.00
C TRP A 162 -1.43 9.30 21.39
N GLU A 163 -1.98 10.31 22.06
CA GLU A 163 -3.34 10.35 22.61
C GLU A 163 -4.44 9.68 21.74
N GLY A 164 -4.57 10.04 20.46
CA GLY A 164 -5.57 9.42 19.57
C GLY A 164 -5.33 7.94 19.20
N GLN A 165 -4.18 7.39 19.58
CA GLN A 165 -3.75 6.00 19.39
C GLN A 165 -3.83 5.18 20.69
N ILE A 166 -4.01 5.85 21.84
CA ILE A 166 -4.13 5.19 23.12
C ILE A 166 -5.46 4.43 23.14
N GLY A 167 -5.41 3.15 23.50
CA GLY A 167 -6.58 2.26 23.50
C GLY A 167 -6.89 1.57 22.17
N GLN A 168 -6.11 1.80 21.11
CA GLN A 168 -6.26 1.05 19.84
C GLN A 168 -5.73 -0.38 19.93
N ILE A 169 -4.86 -0.67 20.90
CA ILE A 169 -4.22 -1.97 21.08
C ILE A 169 -4.27 -2.36 22.56
N ASN A 170 -4.35 -3.65 22.82
CA ASN A 170 -4.33 -4.25 24.16
C ASN A 170 -3.11 -5.14 24.34
N VAL A 171 -2.78 -5.42 25.61
CA VAL A 171 -1.75 -6.42 25.95
C VAL A 171 -2.22 -7.79 25.44
N GLY A 172 -1.34 -8.50 24.73
CA GLY A 172 -1.66 -9.77 24.10
C GLY A 172 -2.01 -9.69 22.61
N ASP A 173 -2.23 -8.48 22.08
CA ASP A 173 -2.59 -8.32 20.66
C ASP A 173 -1.40 -8.59 19.74
N ASN A 174 -1.66 -9.27 18.63
CA ASN A 174 -0.75 -9.28 17.49
C ASN A 174 -1.06 -8.06 16.63
N ILE A 175 -0.07 -7.23 16.38
CA ILE A 175 -0.23 -5.98 15.65
C ILE A 175 0.60 -5.98 14.37
N GLU A 176 0.06 -5.32 13.36
CA GLU A 176 0.77 -4.95 12.14
C GLU A 176 0.95 -3.43 12.13
N LEU A 177 2.21 -3.00 12.05
CA LEU A 177 2.55 -1.60 11.90
C LEU A 177 3.07 -1.37 10.48
N LYS A 178 2.42 -0.47 9.75
CA LYS A 178 2.83 -0.03 8.42
C LYS A 178 3.34 1.41 8.45
N ASN A 179 4.37 1.67 7.66
CA ASN A 179 4.99 2.96 7.45
C ASN A 179 5.42 3.66 8.76
N GLY A 180 6.08 2.89 9.64
CA GLY A 180 6.69 3.34 10.87
C GLY A 180 8.00 4.11 10.69
N GLN A 181 8.40 4.77 11.77
CA GLN A 181 9.67 5.48 11.89
C GLN A 181 10.40 5.04 13.16
N VAL A 182 11.68 4.74 13.03
CA VAL A 182 12.57 4.45 14.16
C VAL A 182 13.29 5.73 14.55
N CYS A 183 13.06 6.19 15.77
CA CYS A 183 13.69 7.38 16.34
C CYS A 183 14.46 7.04 17.60
N ILE A 184 15.41 7.90 17.96
CA ILE A 184 16.03 7.88 19.29
C ILE A 184 15.39 8.98 20.11
N PHE A 185 14.94 8.65 21.31
CA PHE A 185 14.47 9.62 22.29
C PHE A 185 15.14 9.33 23.63
N ARG A 186 15.83 10.34 24.18
CA ARG A 186 16.61 10.22 25.43
C ARG A 186 17.58 9.03 25.43
N GLY A 187 18.24 8.77 24.30
CA GLY A 187 19.20 7.68 24.15
C GLY A 187 18.57 6.30 23.86
N GLU A 188 17.25 6.17 23.94
CA GLU A 188 16.57 4.91 23.68
C GLU A 188 15.94 4.87 22.28
N LYS A 189 16.03 3.71 21.63
CA LYS A 189 15.38 3.45 20.35
C LYS A 189 13.88 3.24 20.57
N GLN A 190 13.07 3.99 19.83
CA GLN A 190 11.62 3.93 19.88
C GLN A 190 11.06 3.85 18.47
N LEU A 191 9.94 3.15 18.33
CA LEU A 191 9.14 3.07 17.12
C LEU A 191 7.97 4.06 17.23
N ARG A 192 7.71 4.80 16.16
CA ARG A 192 6.59 5.73 16.04
C ARG A 192 5.84 5.45 14.74
N LEU A 193 4.56 5.79 14.72
CA LEU A 193 3.80 5.84 13.47
C LEU A 193 4.29 7.01 12.62
N GLY A 194 4.59 6.74 11.35
CA GLY A 194 4.97 7.79 10.40
C GLY A 194 3.77 8.64 9.99
N LYS A 195 4.01 9.67 9.16
CA LYS A 195 2.97 10.62 8.68
C LYS A 195 1.74 9.94 8.06
N ASN A 196 1.95 8.81 7.39
CA ASN A 196 0.87 7.97 6.82
C ASN A 196 0.98 6.55 7.40
N GLY A 197 1.34 6.45 8.68
CA GLY A 197 1.47 5.18 9.38
C GLY A 197 0.11 4.59 9.67
N LEU A 198 0.02 3.26 9.66
CA LEU A 198 -1.17 2.52 10.05
C LEU A 198 -0.79 1.49 11.11
N LEU A 199 -1.63 1.38 12.13
CA LEU A 199 -1.54 0.36 13.17
C LEU A 199 -2.82 -0.47 13.10
N THR A 200 -2.68 -1.77 12.88
CA THR A 200 -3.80 -2.71 12.74
C THR A 200 -3.63 -3.86 13.71
N VAL A 201 -4.68 -4.21 14.45
CA VAL A 201 -4.71 -5.45 15.24
C VAL A 201 -5.03 -6.61 14.29
N LEU A 202 -4.19 -7.63 14.30
CA LEU A 202 -4.38 -8.87 13.56
C LEU A 202 -5.24 -9.80 14.40
N GLU A 203 -6.46 -10.08 13.95
CA GLU A 203 -7.28 -11.13 14.56
C GLU A 203 -6.53 -12.46 14.48
N SER A 204 -6.23 -13.01 15.65
CA SER A 204 -5.73 -14.37 15.75
C SER A 204 -6.94 -15.28 15.54
N ALA A 205 -6.88 -16.20 14.58
CA ALA A 205 -7.90 -17.22 14.38
C ALA A 205 -8.12 -17.93 15.72
N GLN A 206 -9.22 -17.63 16.42
CA GLN A 206 -9.51 -18.23 17.71
C GLN A 206 -9.74 -19.73 17.52
N GLU A 207 -8.93 -20.53 18.20
CA GLU A 207 -9.18 -21.95 18.41
C GLU A 207 -10.58 -22.12 19.00
N ILE A 208 -11.46 -22.80 18.26
CA ILE A 208 -12.76 -23.25 18.76
C ILE A 208 -12.46 -24.27 19.86
N LYS A 209 -12.58 -23.86 21.13
CA LYS A 209 -12.54 -24.80 22.26
C LYS A 209 -13.74 -25.75 22.12
N PRO A 210 -13.54 -27.07 22.09
CA PRO A 210 -14.65 -28.02 22.00
C PRO A 210 -15.55 -27.86 23.23
N ILE A 211 -16.85 -27.76 22.96
CA ILE A 211 -17.91 -27.68 23.97
C ILE A 211 -17.87 -28.98 24.78
N ALA A 212 -17.63 -28.88 26.08
CA ALA A 212 -17.71 -30.02 26.98
C ALA A 212 -19.15 -30.56 26.99
N THR A 213 -19.33 -31.78 26.49
CA THR A 213 -20.59 -32.52 26.60
C THR A 213 -20.83 -32.88 28.06
N VAL A 214 -21.85 -32.26 28.67
CA VAL A 214 -22.41 -32.68 29.96
C VAL A 214 -23.16 -33.99 29.75
N ARG A 215 -22.82 -35.00 30.56
CA ARG A 215 -23.48 -36.31 30.61
C ARG A 215 -24.85 -36.23 31.26
#